data_AF-A0A8I1AW37-F1
#
_entry.id   AF-A0A8I1AW37-F1
#
_cell.length_a   1.000
_cell.length_b   1.000
_cell.length_c   1.000
_cell.angle_alpha   90.00
_cell.angle_beta   90.00
_cell.angle_gamma   90.00
#
_symmetry.space_group_name_H-M   'P 1'
#
loop_
_entity.id
_entity.type
_entity.pdbx_description
1 polymer ?
#
loop_
_entity_poly.entity_id
_entity_poly.type
_entity_poly.pdbx_seq_one_letter_code
_entity_poly.pdbx_strand_id
1 'polypeptide(L)'
;MLAQAQLVHAASASGFTDRLVNADGNYAAAPLPFAYDALEPVIDAHTVELHYNFHHKPAAAAANKAEEGLARARETGDFALVKFHEKELAFQLSSHILHTIYWTSISGKVGEPGGELAYSGERDHAFRRIVIMDSE
;
A
#
# COMPACT_ATOMS: atom_id res chain seq x y z
N MET A 1 -34.20 -15.45 8.69
CA MET A 1 -33.62 -16.47 7.79
C MET A 1 -33.93 -16.01 6.37
N LEU A 2 -33.03 -15.71 5.45
CA LEU A 2 -31.61 -15.93 5.28
C LEU A 2 -31.09 -14.82 4.34
N ALA A 3 -29.88 -14.34 4.60
CA ALA A 3 -29.16 -13.40 3.75
C ALA A 3 -28.88 -14.01 2.37
N GLN A 4 -29.13 -13.26 1.30
CA GLN A 4 -28.54 -13.53 -0.01
C GLN A 4 -27.24 -12.73 -0.11
N ALA A 5 -26.14 -13.36 0.34
CA ALA A 5 -24.80 -12.89 0.03
C ALA A 5 -24.55 -13.18 -1.46
N GLN A 6 -24.52 -12.13 -2.28
CA GLN A 6 -24.09 -12.24 -3.66
C GLN A 6 -22.57 -12.45 -3.69
N LEU A 7 -22.21 -13.64 -4.18
CA LEU A 7 -20.90 -14.00 -4.69
C LEU A 7 -20.32 -12.90 -5.58
N VAL A 8 -19.12 -12.43 -5.24
CA VAL A 8 -18.27 -11.69 -6.18
C VAL A 8 -17.09 -12.56 -6.58
N HIS A 9 -16.85 -12.57 -7.88
CA HIS A 9 -16.01 -13.47 -8.66
C HIS A 9 -14.56 -13.62 -8.17
N ALA A 10 -14.03 -14.81 -8.42
CA ALA A 10 -12.63 -15.15 -8.39
C ALA A 10 -11.77 -14.25 -9.29
N ALA A 11 -10.57 -13.90 -8.82
CA ALA A 11 -9.45 -13.53 -9.66
C ALA A 11 -8.32 -14.55 -9.47
N SER A 12 -7.80 -14.99 -10.61
CA SER A 12 -6.81 -16.04 -10.87
C SER A 12 -5.50 -15.93 -10.07
N ALA A 13 -4.84 -17.07 -9.91
CA ALA A 13 -3.41 -17.13 -9.63
C ALA A 13 -2.63 -16.27 -10.66
N SER A 14 -1.61 -15.56 -10.16
CA SER A 14 -0.74 -14.57 -10.83
C SER A 14 -1.33 -13.16 -11.02
N GLY A 15 -0.90 -12.22 -10.17
CA GLY A 15 -1.19 -10.80 -10.38
C GLY A 15 -0.80 -9.86 -9.24
N PHE A 16 0.45 -9.90 -8.78
CA PHE A 16 1.16 -8.83 -8.02
C PHE A 16 0.27 -7.89 -7.17
N THR A 17 0.05 -8.22 -5.90
CA THR A 17 -0.58 -7.34 -4.88
C THR A 17 0.20 -6.04 -4.63
N ASP A 18 1.41 -5.96 -5.15
CA ASP A 18 2.35 -4.85 -5.17
C ASP A 18 2.26 -4.00 -6.45
N ARG A 19 1.24 -4.18 -7.28
CA ARG A 19 1.00 -3.29 -8.43
C ARG A 19 0.66 -1.87 -7.96
N LEU A 20 1.45 -0.91 -8.46
CA LEU A 20 1.24 0.53 -8.24
C LEU A 20 0.27 1.16 -9.23
N VAL A 21 -0.02 0.49 -10.35
CA VAL A 21 -0.86 1.04 -11.42
C VAL A 21 -1.97 0.08 -11.82
N ASN A 22 -3.09 0.63 -12.27
CA ASN A 22 -4.18 -0.13 -12.90
C ASN A 22 -3.86 -0.47 -14.36
N ALA A 23 -4.80 -1.13 -15.05
CA ALA A 23 -4.62 -1.55 -16.45
C ALA A 23 -4.41 -0.37 -17.43
N ASP A 24 -4.86 0.82 -17.06
CA ASP A 24 -4.75 2.05 -17.86
C ASP A 24 -3.45 2.82 -17.56
N GLY A 25 -2.61 2.32 -16.65
CA GLY A 25 -1.35 2.97 -16.25
C GLY A 25 -1.50 4.07 -15.20
N ASN A 26 -2.71 4.29 -14.65
CA ASN A 26 -2.93 5.25 -13.57
C ASN A 26 -2.57 4.65 -12.22
N TYR A 27 -1.99 5.44 -11.31
CA TYR A 27 -1.73 5.01 -9.95
C TYR A 27 -3.03 4.61 -9.25
N ALA A 28 -3.05 3.44 -8.63
CA ALA A 28 -4.24 2.92 -7.98
C ALA A 28 -3.85 1.96 -6.85
N ALA A 29 -4.46 2.15 -5.67
CA ALA A 29 -4.33 1.20 -4.58
C ALA A 29 -5.04 -0.12 -4.94
N ALA A 30 -4.27 -1.21 -5.07
CA ALA A 30 -4.81 -2.55 -5.21
C ALA A 30 -5.69 -2.92 -4.00
N PRO A 31 -6.67 -3.84 -4.15
CA PRO A 31 -7.42 -4.38 -3.03
C PRO A 31 -6.48 -4.94 -1.95
N LEU A 32 -6.87 -4.83 -0.68
CA LEU A 32 -6.11 -5.44 0.41
C LEU A 32 -5.98 -6.96 0.18
N PRO A 33 -4.81 -7.56 0.48
CA PRO A 33 -4.60 -9.00 0.34
C PRO A 33 -5.32 -9.83 1.41
N PHE A 34 -5.93 -9.16 2.39
CA PHE A 34 -6.62 -9.75 3.52
C PHE A 34 -7.85 -8.92 3.93
N ALA A 35 -8.73 -9.50 4.75
CA ALA A 35 -9.88 -8.81 5.33
C ALA A 35 -9.45 -7.77 6.37
N TYR A 36 -10.28 -6.75 6.63
CA TYR A 36 -9.92 -5.66 7.55
C TYR A 36 -9.56 -6.13 8.98
N ASP A 37 -10.22 -7.18 9.46
CA ASP A 37 -10.01 -7.78 10.79
C ASP A 37 -8.87 -8.82 10.83
N ALA A 38 -8.19 -9.07 9.71
CA ALA A 38 -7.19 -10.13 9.62
C ALA A 38 -5.92 -9.87 10.45
N LEU A 39 -5.75 -8.67 10.99
CA LEU A 39 -4.62 -8.25 11.83
C LEU A 39 -4.99 -8.15 13.32
N GLU A 40 -6.21 -8.48 13.70
CA GLU A 40 -6.61 -8.49 15.10
C GLU A 40 -5.92 -9.62 15.88
N PRO A 41 -5.64 -9.41 17.20
CA PRO A 41 -5.97 -8.24 18.02
C PRO A 41 -4.94 -7.11 17.93
N VAL A 42 -3.91 -7.26 17.08
CA VAL A 42 -2.75 -6.38 17.03
C VAL A 42 -3.07 -5.02 16.39
N ILE A 43 -3.78 -5.04 15.26
CA ILE A 43 -4.33 -3.85 14.62
C ILE A 43 -5.82 -4.08 14.44
N ASP A 44 -6.64 -3.20 15.00
CA ASP A 44 -8.09 -3.32 14.90
C ASP A 44 -8.59 -3.05 13.48
N ALA A 45 -9.72 -3.66 13.12
CA ALA A 45 -10.29 -3.57 11.78
C ALA A 45 -10.58 -2.12 11.34
N HIS A 46 -10.98 -1.26 12.28
CA HIS A 46 -11.33 0.13 11.98
C HIS A 46 -10.08 0.95 11.59
N THR A 47 -8.95 0.71 12.27
CA THR A 47 -7.66 1.30 11.90
C THR A 47 -7.25 0.88 10.48
N VAL A 48 -7.38 -0.40 10.13
CA VAL A 48 -7.04 -0.88 8.77
C VAL A 48 -7.95 -0.25 7.72
N GLU A 49 -9.25 -0.17 8.00
CA GLU A 49 -10.22 0.46 7.10
C GLU A 49 -9.88 1.94 6.85
N LEU A 50 -9.60 2.70 7.91
CA LEU A 50 -9.25 4.11 7.80
C LEU A 50 -7.93 4.30 7.05
N HIS A 51 -6.91 3.52 7.40
CA HIS A 51 -5.58 3.59 6.80
C HIS A 51 -5.64 3.32 5.30
N TYR A 52 -6.40 2.31 4.88
CA TYR A 52 -6.54 1.98 3.48
C TYR A 52 -7.42 2.99 2.71
N ASN A 53 -8.61 3.32 3.22
CA ASN A 53 -9.59 4.12 2.48
C ASN A 53 -9.31 5.63 2.51
N PHE A 54 -8.73 6.15 3.59
CA PHE A 54 -8.54 7.60 3.77
C PHE A 54 -7.09 8.06 3.68
N HIS A 55 -6.10 7.16 3.73
CA HIS A 55 -4.70 7.52 3.52
C HIS A 55 -4.12 6.92 2.23
N HIS A 56 -4.24 5.61 2.01
CA HIS A 56 -3.64 4.97 0.84
C HIS A 56 -4.34 5.35 -0.47
N LYS A 57 -5.67 5.12 -0.59
CA LYS A 57 -6.42 5.44 -1.83
C LYS A 57 -6.28 6.92 -2.25
N PRO A 58 -6.41 7.91 -1.34
CA PRO A 58 -6.28 9.31 -1.73
C PRO A 58 -4.85 9.68 -2.16
N ALA A 59 -3.81 9.05 -1.59
CA ALA A 59 -2.43 9.28 -2.01
C ALA A 59 -2.21 8.88 -3.48
N ALA A 60 -2.71 7.71 -3.90
CA ALA A 60 -2.64 7.30 -5.31
C ALA A 60 -3.37 8.29 -6.24
N ALA A 61 -4.57 8.74 -5.85
CA ALA A 61 -5.33 9.73 -6.61
C ALA A 61 -4.62 11.10 -6.69
N ALA A 62 -3.96 11.53 -5.61
CA ALA A 62 -3.21 12.78 -5.57
C ALA A 62 -1.92 12.71 -6.41
N ALA A 63 -1.24 11.55 -6.43
CA ALA A 63 -0.10 11.31 -7.31
C ALA A 63 -0.47 11.44 -8.79
N ASN A 64 -1.63 10.89 -9.21
CA ASN A 64 -2.13 11.07 -10.59
C ASN A 64 -2.34 12.55 -10.92
N LYS A 65 -2.95 13.32 -10.02
CA LYS A 65 -3.17 14.77 -10.22
C LYS A 65 -1.85 15.55 -10.34
N ALA A 66 -0.82 15.14 -9.62
CA ALA A 66 0.51 15.75 -9.70
C ALA A 66 1.17 15.44 -11.05
N GLU A 67 1.12 14.18 -11.51
CA GLU A 67 1.58 13.79 -12.85
C GLU A 67 0.89 14.57 -13.96
N GLU A 68 -0.45 14.69 -13.89
CA GLU A 68 -1.22 15.50 -14.85
C GLU A 68 -0.76 16.97 -14.85
N GLY A 69 -0.44 17.52 -13.67
CA GLY A 69 0.10 18.88 -13.54
C GLY A 69 1.45 19.03 -14.24
N LEU A 70 2.35 18.06 -14.07
CA LEU A 70 3.64 18.04 -14.75
C LEU A 70 3.49 17.82 -16.26
N ALA A 71 2.54 16.97 -16.69
CA ALA A 71 2.24 16.76 -18.11
C ALA A 71 1.76 18.05 -18.78
N ARG A 72 0.79 18.75 -18.16
CA ARG A 72 0.33 20.05 -18.66
C ARG A 72 1.46 21.07 -18.76
N ALA A 73 2.34 21.14 -17.75
CA ALA A 73 3.49 22.05 -17.79
C ALA A 73 4.42 21.78 -19.00
N ARG A 74 4.64 20.50 -19.35
CA ARG A 74 5.42 20.12 -20.55
C ARG A 74 4.71 20.50 -21.85
N GLU A 75 3.39 20.30 -21.91
CA GLU A 75 2.59 20.59 -23.11
C GLU A 75 2.47 22.10 -23.39
N THR A 76 2.27 22.91 -22.35
CA THR A 76 2.05 24.35 -22.49
C THR A 76 3.33 25.17 -22.43
N GLY A 77 4.41 24.62 -21.87
CA GLY A 77 5.62 25.35 -21.54
C GLY A 77 5.50 26.27 -20.31
N ASP A 78 4.40 26.17 -19.55
CA ASP A 78 4.22 26.90 -18.29
C ASP A 78 4.73 26.10 -17.10
N PHE A 79 5.91 26.48 -16.61
CA PHE A 79 6.58 25.82 -15.49
C PHE A 79 6.38 26.55 -14.14
N ALA A 80 5.47 27.52 -14.04
CA ALA A 80 5.28 28.32 -12.82
C ALA A 80 5.01 27.46 -11.57
N LEU A 81 4.32 26.32 -11.74
CA LEU A 81 3.97 25.39 -10.65
C LEU A 81 4.78 24.09 -10.65
N VAL A 82 5.85 23.97 -11.45
CA VAL A 82 6.61 22.71 -11.56
C VAL A 82 7.14 22.25 -10.20
N LYS A 83 7.68 23.16 -9.38
CA LYS A 83 8.17 22.86 -8.03
C LYS A 83 7.07 22.32 -7.10
N PHE A 84 5.84 22.83 -7.25
CA PHE A 84 4.70 22.37 -6.48
C PHE A 84 4.32 20.94 -6.91
N HIS A 85 4.16 20.71 -8.20
CA HIS A 85 3.76 19.39 -8.71
C HIS A 85 4.83 18.30 -8.47
N GLU A 86 6.12 18.62 -8.57
CA GLU A 86 7.20 17.69 -8.20
C GLU A 86 7.15 17.31 -6.72
N LYS A 87 6.89 18.28 -5.84
CA LYS A 87 6.76 18.02 -4.40
C LYS A 87 5.53 17.15 -4.10
N GLU A 88 4.39 17.46 -4.70
CA GLU A 88 3.18 16.66 -4.56
C GLU A 88 3.41 15.25 -5.10
N LEU A 89 4.01 15.10 -6.27
CA LEU A 89 4.30 13.78 -6.83
C LEU A 89 5.22 12.99 -5.90
N ALA A 90 6.35 13.56 -5.48
CA ALA A 90 7.29 12.90 -4.59
C ALA A 90 6.62 12.44 -3.28
N PHE A 91 5.80 13.28 -2.65
CA PHE A 91 5.15 12.93 -1.40
C PHE A 91 4.04 11.89 -1.59
N GLN A 92 3.14 12.11 -2.54
CA GLN A 92 1.95 11.27 -2.72
C GLN A 92 2.31 9.91 -3.34
N LEU A 93 3.24 9.87 -4.30
CA LEU A 93 3.72 8.62 -4.89
C LEU A 93 4.53 7.81 -3.88
N SER A 94 5.40 8.46 -3.08
CA SER A 94 6.11 7.75 -2.00
C SER A 94 5.13 7.16 -0.98
N SER A 95 4.08 7.92 -0.61
CA SER A 95 3.02 7.41 0.24
C SER A 95 2.36 6.17 -0.38
N HIS A 96 1.98 6.23 -1.65
CA HIS A 96 1.38 5.09 -2.34
C HIS A 96 2.30 3.85 -2.38
N ILE A 97 3.59 4.03 -2.68
CA ILE A 97 4.59 2.96 -2.69
C ILE A 97 4.73 2.34 -1.30
N LEU A 98 4.92 3.16 -0.27
CA LEU A 98 5.16 2.68 1.10
C LEU A 98 3.94 1.95 1.68
N HIS A 99 2.72 2.41 1.39
CA HIS A 99 1.51 1.70 1.79
C HIS A 99 1.36 0.37 1.05
N THR A 100 1.69 0.33 -0.24
CA THR A 100 1.70 -0.91 -1.01
C THR A 100 2.67 -1.94 -0.44
N ILE A 101 3.89 -1.51 -0.05
CA ILE A 101 4.85 -2.35 0.66
C ILE A 101 4.28 -2.77 2.02
N TYR A 102 3.71 -1.85 2.80
CA TYR A 102 3.16 -2.14 4.12
C TYR A 102 2.12 -3.26 4.08
N TRP A 103 1.11 -3.17 3.20
CA TRP A 103 0.04 -4.17 3.11
C TRP A 103 0.52 -5.53 2.64
N THR A 104 1.58 -5.57 1.84
CA THR A 104 2.18 -6.82 1.34
C THR A 104 3.22 -7.41 2.29
N SER A 105 3.65 -6.66 3.30
CA SER A 105 4.69 -7.05 4.26
C SER A 105 4.16 -7.45 5.63
N ILE A 106 2.88 -7.23 5.92
CA ILE A 106 2.24 -7.56 7.20
C ILE A 106 1.27 -8.72 7.07
N SER A 107 1.11 -9.47 8.15
CA SER A 107 0.17 -10.59 8.24
C SER A 107 -0.26 -10.78 9.70
N GLY A 108 -1.49 -11.25 9.92
CA GLY A 108 -1.96 -11.64 11.26
C GLY A 108 -1.39 -12.96 11.78
N LYS A 109 -0.57 -13.65 10.97
CA LYS A 109 0.13 -14.86 11.36
C LYS A 109 1.56 -14.52 11.75
N VAL A 110 2.00 -15.05 12.89
CA VAL A 110 3.41 -15.02 13.31
C VAL A 110 4.17 -16.08 12.50
N GLY A 111 5.36 -15.71 12.01
CA GLY A 111 6.25 -16.61 11.31
C GLY A 111 7.68 -16.10 11.34
N GLU A 112 8.64 -17.02 11.31
CA GLU A 112 10.05 -16.70 11.17
C GLU A 112 10.42 -16.54 9.69
N PRO A 113 11.39 -15.67 9.34
CA PRO A 113 11.93 -15.61 7.99
C PRO A 113 12.45 -16.98 7.54
N GLY A 114 12.04 -17.42 6.35
CA GLY A 114 12.49 -18.67 5.74
C GLY A 114 13.50 -18.45 4.61
N GLY A 115 14.15 -19.53 4.14
CA GLY A 115 15.01 -19.51 2.96
C GLY A 115 16.26 -18.63 3.13
N GLU A 116 16.64 -17.88 2.09
CA GLU A 116 17.78 -16.95 2.13
C GLU A 116 17.63 -15.85 3.19
N LEU A 117 16.39 -15.60 3.66
CA LEU A 117 16.10 -14.64 4.72
C LEU A 117 16.21 -15.25 6.14
N ALA A 118 16.30 -16.59 6.27
CA ALA A 118 16.41 -17.28 7.56
C ALA A 118 17.76 -17.07 8.27
N TYR A 119 18.76 -16.52 7.57
CA TYR A 119 20.11 -16.34 8.10
C TYR A 119 20.70 -14.97 7.75
N SER A 120 20.57 -14.01 8.67
CA SER A 120 21.46 -12.84 8.72
C SER A 120 21.80 -12.50 10.18
N GLY A 121 22.47 -13.44 10.86
CA GLY A 121 22.90 -13.27 12.25
C GLY A 121 23.76 -12.03 12.54
N GLU A 122 24.32 -11.36 11.53
CA GLU A 122 25.28 -10.26 11.72
C GLU A 122 25.18 -9.08 10.73
N ARG A 123 24.18 -9.00 9.85
CA ARG A 123 24.21 -7.98 8.77
C ARG A 123 23.32 -6.76 8.88
N ASP A 124 22.38 -6.65 9.81
CA ASP A 124 21.78 -5.35 10.12
C ASP A 124 20.96 -5.42 11.41
N HIS A 125 21.45 -4.77 12.46
CA HIS A 125 20.72 -4.57 13.71
C HIS A 125 19.47 -3.67 13.56
N ALA A 126 19.10 -3.26 12.35
CA ALA A 126 18.02 -2.30 12.09
C ALA A 126 16.60 -2.89 12.06
N PHE A 127 16.43 -4.20 11.85
CA PHE A 127 15.09 -4.82 11.68
C PHE A 127 14.65 -5.72 12.84
N ARG A 128 15.43 -5.79 13.92
CA ARG A 128 15.03 -6.58 15.08
C ARG A 128 13.97 -5.80 15.87
N ARG A 129 12.70 -6.21 15.69
CA ARG A 129 11.50 -5.96 16.52
C ARG A 129 10.43 -5.02 15.90
N ILE A 130 9.74 -5.51 14.88
CA ILE A 130 8.26 -5.51 14.91
C ILE A 130 7.85 -6.95 15.20
N VAL A 131 8.24 -7.42 16.38
CA VAL A 131 7.60 -8.56 17.04
C VAL A 131 6.91 -7.90 18.20
N ILE A 132 5.59 -7.82 18.12
CA ILE A 132 4.78 -7.35 19.23
C ILE A 132 4.92 -8.40 20.30
N MET A 133 5.70 -8.04 21.31
CA MET A 133 5.87 -8.86 22.49
C MET A 133 4.62 -8.70 23.33
N ASP A 134 3.93 -9.81 23.51
CA ASP A 134 2.94 -9.95 24.57
C ASP A 134 3.59 -9.62 25.92
N SER A 135 2.87 -8.81 26.68
CA SER A 135 3.17 -8.47 28.06
C SER A 135 2.80 -9.63 28.98
N GLU A 136 3.81 -10.24 29.60
CA GLU A 136 3.71 -10.82 30.94
C GLU A 136 4.65 -10.06 31.88
#